data_AF-A0A821YEN2-F1
#
_entry.id   AF-A0A821YEN2-F1
#
_cell.length_a   1.000
_cell.length_b   1.000
_cell.length_c   1.000
_cell.angle_alpha   90.00
_cell.angle_beta   90.00
_cell.angle_gamma   90.00
#
_symmetry.space_group_name_H-M   'P 1'
#
loop_
_entity.id
_entity.type
_entity.pdbx_description
1 polymer ?
#
loop_
_entity_poly.entity_id
_entity_poly.type
_entity_poly.pdbx_seq_one_letter_code
_entity_poly.pdbx_strand_id
1 'polypeptide(L)' 'GDYMYLCNETDLRRLELIRRFQKFDLYTKDDNDLPDIDKLESYYLSLIEKYIPGIVAW' A
#
# COMPACT_ATOMS: atom_id res chain seq x y z
N GLY A 1 -21.19 0.45 -3.35
CA GLY A 1 -20.21 1.56 -3.43
C GLY A 1 -20.95 2.73 -4.00
N ASP A 2 -20.77 3.91 -3.41
CA ASP A 2 -21.33 5.15 -3.92
C ASP A 2 -20.43 5.75 -5.03
N TYR A 3 -20.86 6.83 -5.69
CA TYR A 3 -20.11 7.57 -6.71
C TYR A 3 -19.74 6.79 -7.99
N MET A 4 -20.35 5.62 -8.22
CA MET A 4 -20.08 4.80 -9.41
C MET A 4 -20.39 5.51 -10.73
N TYR A 5 -21.29 6.50 -10.71
CA TYR A 5 -21.62 7.33 -11.88
C TYR A 5 -20.49 8.30 -12.30
N LEU A 6 -19.49 8.51 -11.44
CA LEU A 6 -18.28 9.28 -11.75
C LEU A 6 -17.12 8.40 -12.26
N CYS A 7 -17.23 7.07 -12.13
CA CYS A 7 -16.16 6.15 -12.50
C CYS A 7 -16.15 5.87 -14.00
N ASN A 8 -14.96 5.91 -14.61
CA ASN A 8 -14.73 5.38 -15.96
C ASN A 8 -14.27 3.91 -15.92
N GLU A 9 -14.13 3.28 -17.09
CA GLU A 9 -13.71 1.87 -17.19
C GLU A 9 -12.36 1.58 -16.52
N THR A 10 -11.44 2.54 -16.54
CA THR A 10 -10.13 2.38 -15.91
C THR A 10 -10.24 2.39 -14.39
N ASP A 11 -11.10 3.24 -13.84
CA ASP A 11 -11.36 3.29 -12.40
C ASP A 11 -11.99 1.99 -11.91
N LEU A 12 -12.94 1.44 -12.67
CA LEU A 12 -13.58 0.15 -12.38
C LEU A 12 -12.56 -0.99 -12.37
N ARG A 13 -11.60 -1.01 -13.30
CA ARG A 13 -10.50 -2.00 -13.33
C ARG A 13 -9.55 -1.83 -12.14
N ARG A 14 -9.22 -0.59 -11.76
CA ARG A 14 -8.36 -0.30 -10.61
C ARG A 14 -9.04 -0.59 -9.28
N LEU A 15 -10.37 -0.51 -9.22
CA LEU A 15 -11.14 -0.75 -8.01
C LEU A 15 -10.89 -2.14 -7.41
N GLU A 16 -10.64 -3.16 -8.24
CA GLU A 16 -10.27 -4.50 -7.73
C GLU A 16 -8.92 -4.48 -7.00
N LEU A 17 -7.91 -3.82 -7.57
CA LEU A 17 -6.58 -3.69 -6.96
C LEU A 17 -6.66 -2.89 -5.66
N ILE A 18 -7.42 -1.80 -5.65
CA ILE A 18 -7.64 -0.96 -4.45
C ILE A 18 -8.33 -1.79 -3.36
N ARG A 19 -9.39 -2.53 -3.68
CA ARG A 19 -10.09 -3.39 -2.70
C ARG A 19 -9.18 -4.49 -2.15
N ARG A 20 -8.27 -5.03 -2.96
CA ARG A 20 -7.29 -6.02 -2.50
C ARG A 20 -6.28 -5.38 -1.55
N PHE A 21 -5.75 -4.21 -1.89
CA PHE A 21 -4.84 -3.44 -1.03
C PHE A 21 -5.50 -3.05 0.31
N GLN A 22 -6.75 -2.56 0.26
CA GLN A 22 -7.49 -2.11 1.44
C GLN A 22 -7.64 -3.19 2.51
N LYS A 23 -7.70 -4.48 2.12
CA LYS A 23 -7.78 -5.58 3.09
C LYS A 23 -6.52 -5.66 3.96
N PHE A 24 -5.33 -5.48 3.36
CA PHE A 24 -4.09 -5.47 4.12
C PHE A 24 -4.06 -4.23 5.02
N ASP A 25 -4.32 -3.04 4.47
CA ASP A 25 -4.35 -1.82 5.28
C ASP A 25 -5.32 -1.92 6.46
N LEU A 26 -6.55 -2.40 6.27
CA LEU A 26 -7.55 -2.42 7.35
C LEU A 26 -7.29 -3.52 8.37
N TYR A 27 -6.96 -4.74 7.93
CA TYR A 27 -6.98 -5.92 8.80
C TYR A 27 -5.63 -6.28 9.40
N THR A 28 -4.52 -5.64 9.00
CA THR A 28 -3.21 -5.86 9.65
C THR A 28 -2.89 -4.83 10.74
N LYS A 29 -3.82 -3.91 11.06
CA LYS A 29 -3.65 -2.96 12.17
C LYS A 29 -3.92 -3.69 13.49
N ASP A 30 -2.88 -3.86 14.29
CA ASP A 30 -2.95 -4.41 15.65
C ASP A 30 -2.16 -3.50 16.59
N ASP A 31 -2.79 -3.06 17.68
CA ASP A 31 -2.17 -2.19 18.69
C ASP A 31 -1.33 -2.98 19.71
N ASN A 32 -1.51 -4.30 19.80
CA ASN A 32 -0.86 -5.16 20.78
C ASN A 32 0.31 -5.95 20.20
N ASP A 33 0.29 -6.28 18.91
CA ASP A 33 1.34 -7.05 18.23
C ASP A 33 2.04 -6.21 17.15
N LEU A 34 3.04 -5.44 17.59
CA LEU A 34 3.83 -4.60 16.71
C LEU A 34 4.99 -5.40 16.09
N PRO A 35 5.20 -5.29 14.76
CA PRO A 35 6.28 -5.98 14.10
C PRO A 35 7.65 -5.42 14.52
N ASP A 36 8.66 -6.30 14.50
CA ASP A 36 10.05 -5.96 14.78
C ASP A 36 10.66 -5.20 13.59
N ILE A 37 10.87 -3.89 13.77
CA ILE A 37 11.31 -2.96 12.73
C ILE A 37 12.73 -3.30 12.25
N ASP A 38 13.63 -3.66 13.16
CA ASP A 38 15.06 -3.89 12.85
C ASP A 38 15.24 -5.06 11.88
N LYS A 39 14.37 -6.09 11.97
CA LYS A 39 14.38 -7.23 11.05
C LYS A 39 13.80 -6.91 9.68
N LEU A 40 12.89 -5.95 9.60
CA LEU A 40 12.17 -5.60 8.37
C LEU A 40 12.87 -4.50 7.58
N GLU A 41 13.65 -3.65 8.24
CA GLU A 41 14.29 -2.49 7.65
C GLU A 41 15.11 -2.86 6.40
N SER A 42 16.00 -3.84 6.52
CA SER A 42 16.88 -4.28 5.41
C SER A 42 16.07 -4.73 4.18
N TYR A 43 14.95 -5.42 4.39
CA TYR A 43 14.08 -5.84 3.30
C TYR A 43 13.43 -4.65 2.61
N TYR A 44 12.82 -3.73 3.35
CA TYR A 44 12.16 -2.57 2.76
C TYR A 44 13.14 -1.58 2.13
N LEU A 45 14.34 -1.40 2.69
CA LEU A 45 15.41 -0.60 2.08
C LEU A 45 15.79 -1.14 0.69
N SER A 46 15.92 -2.46 0.54
CA SER A 46 16.21 -3.07 -0.77
C SER A 46 15.13 -2.80 -1.82
N LEU A 47 13.87 -2.68 -1.39
CA LEU A 47 12.75 -2.33 -2.28
C LEU A 47 12.75 -0.84 -2.62
N ILE A 48 13.07 0.03 -1.65
CA ILE A 48 13.20 1.47 -1.88
C ILE A 48 14.30 1.73 -2.90
N GLU A 49 15.48 1.12 -2.73
CA GLU A 49 16.60 1.26 -3.67
C GLU A 49 16.23 0.78 -5.09
N LYS A 50 15.40 -0.26 -5.20
CA LYS A 50 14.96 -0.78 -6.49
C LYS A 50 13.94 0.13 -7.20
N TYR A 51 12.97 0.68 -6.49
CA TYR A 51 11.83 1.36 -7.11
C TYR A 51 11.89 2.89 -7.04
N ILE A 52 12.44 3.46 -5.97
CA ILE A 52 12.53 4.91 -5.76
C ILE A 52 13.88 5.24 -5.08
N PRO A 53 15.02 5.09 -5.79
CA PRO A 53 16.33 5.38 -5.22
C PRO A 53 16.59 6.88 -5.07
N GLY A 54 17.40 7.23 -4.06
CA GLY A 54 17.91 8.59 -3.87
C GLY A 54 17.02 9.49 -3.02
N ILE A 55 17.33 10.79 -3.05
CA ILE A 55 16.61 11.81 -2.28
C ILE A 55 15.37 12.24 -3.06
N VAL A 56 14.20 12.07 -2.43
CA VAL A 56 12.91 12.48 -2.98
C VAL A 56 12.63 13.93 -2.58
N ALA A 57 12.08 14.73 -3.50
CA ALA A 57 11.51 16.03 -3.19
C ALA A 57 10.05 15.85 -2.73
N TRP A 58 9.79 16.19 -1.47
CA TRP A 58 8.50 15.99 -0.79
C TRP A 58 7.56 17.18 -0.95
#